data_AF-A0A2T4GUJ7-F1
#
_entry.id   AF-A0A2T4GUJ7-F1
#
_cell.length_a   1.000
_cell.length_b   1.000
_cell.length_c   1.000
_cell.angle_alpha   90.00
_cell.angle_beta   90.00
_cell.angle_gamma   90.00
#
_symmetry.space_group_name_H-M   'P 1'
#
loop_
_entity.id
_entity.type
_entity.pdbx_description
1 polymer ?
#
loop_
_entity_poly.entity_id
_entity_poly.type
_entity_poly.pdbx_seq_one_letter_code
_entity_poly.pdbx_strand_id
1 'polypeptide(L)'
;MSPTSSRKRSKGVWENGDDPLDYTTDDYAKLVCRHSKTVNALAAVDNTLAFNLVFSMADASHADLDTTLEMCGEDPGETARYFQSLDNLLLPLIKSRQQPAELCWQLLEVPVRWSQRRTRSQDAESDEDLDEWPEPDYERQYWEKCNYEHNRRIARRRRREIFDDWVTVALSDLKDERDYLDIYGITGFFPKSIAELEMIQMQMSTGL
;
A
#
# COMPACT_ATOMS: atom_id res chain seq x y z
N MET A 1 58.57 32.63 17.89
CA MET A 1 57.53 32.32 16.90
C MET A 1 57.15 30.86 17.05
N SER A 2 55.95 30.59 17.58
CA SER A 2 55.33 29.27 17.57
C SER A 2 53.82 29.50 17.52
N PRO A 3 53.09 29.00 16.50
CA PRO A 3 51.67 29.24 16.37
C PRO A 3 50.86 28.21 17.18
N THR A 4 49.85 28.71 17.86
CA THR A 4 48.71 27.96 18.41
C THR A 4 47.92 27.29 17.29
N SER A 5 47.80 25.95 17.31
CA SER A 5 46.91 25.20 16.42
C SER A 5 45.76 24.60 17.23
N SER A 6 44.56 25.12 16.99
CA SER A 6 43.31 24.57 17.49
C SER A 6 43.06 23.20 16.84
N ARG A 7 43.24 22.14 17.62
CA ARG A 7 42.96 20.77 17.19
C ARG A 7 41.44 20.57 17.14
N LYS A 8 40.87 20.69 15.93
CA LYS A 8 39.50 20.20 15.63
C LYS A 8 39.44 18.74 16.05
N ARG A 9 38.48 18.39 16.93
CA ARG A 9 38.11 17.00 17.15
C ARG A 9 37.51 16.48 15.85
N SER A 10 38.26 15.62 15.17
CA SER A 10 37.77 14.75 14.13
C SER A 10 36.67 13.87 14.73
N LYS A 11 35.40 14.17 14.41
CA LYS A 11 34.35 13.16 14.43
C LYS A 11 34.76 12.10 13.41
N GLY A 12 34.83 10.86 13.86
CA GLY A 12 35.11 9.71 13.01
C GLY A 12 34.15 9.72 11.83
N VAL A 13 34.74 9.79 10.64
CA VAL A 13 34.07 9.47 9.38
C VAL A 13 33.96 7.96 9.38
N TRP A 14 32.73 7.45 9.49
CA TRP A 14 32.45 6.12 9.00
C TRP A 14 32.63 6.19 7.48
N GLU A 15 33.65 5.50 6.98
CA GLU A 15 33.85 5.25 5.57
C GLU A 15 32.62 4.53 5.01
N ASN A 16 31.99 5.15 4.01
CA ASN A 16 31.18 4.57 2.94
C ASN A 16 30.97 3.05 3.02
N GLY A 17 29.99 2.62 3.81
CA GLY A 17 29.15 1.50 3.39
C GLY A 17 28.07 2.11 2.52
N ASP A 18 27.80 1.55 1.36
CA ASP A 18 26.58 1.87 0.62
C ASP A 18 25.42 1.75 1.61
N ASP A 19 24.79 2.87 1.99
CA ASP A 19 23.48 2.80 2.62
C ASP A 19 22.66 1.92 1.68
N PRO A 20 22.06 0.80 2.16
CA PRO A 20 21.02 0.19 1.36
C PRO A 20 20.04 1.32 1.08
N LEU A 21 19.92 1.71 -0.19
CA LEU A 21 18.95 2.69 -0.62
C LEU A 21 17.60 2.06 -0.31
N ASP A 22 17.12 2.25 0.91
CA ASP A 22 15.83 1.75 1.32
C ASP A 22 14.83 2.46 0.39
N TYR A 23 14.08 1.68 -0.37
CA TYR A 23 13.15 2.23 -1.35
C TYR A 23 12.01 2.92 -0.62
N THR A 24 11.80 4.20 -0.91
CA THR A 24 10.72 4.98 -0.29
C THR A 24 9.38 4.72 -0.96
N THR A 25 8.30 5.16 -0.32
CA THR A 25 6.96 5.17 -0.98
C THR A 25 6.98 5.94 -2.31
N ASP A 26 7.75 7.04 -2.39
CA ASP A 26 7.94 7.80 -3.63
C ASP A 26 8.54 6.92 -4.73
N ASP A 27 9.57 6.15 -4.41
CA ASP A 27 10.25 5.29 -5.38
C ASP A 27 9.33 4.20 -5.93
N TYR A 28 8.56 3.55 -5.07
CA TYR A 28 7.58 2.55 -5.48
C TYR A 28 6.49 3.17 -6.35
N ALA A 29 5.85 4.25 -5.89
CA ALA A 29 4.79 4.91 -6.64
C ALA A 29 5.29 5.41 -8.02
N LYS A 30 6.53 5.93 -8.07
CA LYS A 30 7.22 6.33 -9.31
C LYS A 30 7.49 5.17 -10.24
N LEU A 31 8.06 4.06 -9.73
CA LEU A 31 8.36 2.86 -10.52
C LEU A 31 7.10 2.32 -11.16
N VAL A 32 6.03 2.22 -10.38
CA VAL A 32 4.74 1.73 -10.83
C VAL A 32 4.14 2.65 -11.90
N CYS A 33 4.19 3.97 -11.72
CA CYS A 33 3.67 4.95 -12.70
C CYS A 33 4.29 4.82 -14.11
N ARG A 34 5.50 4.24 -14.24
CA ARG A 34 6.14 3.98 -15.55
C ARG A 34 5.32 3.04 -16.44
N HIS A 35 4.44 2.22 -15.85
CA HIS A 35 3.59 1.28 -16.55
C HIS A 35 2.28 1.87 -17.09
N SER A 36 2.04 3.18 -16.92
CA SER A 36 0.86 3.89 -17.46
C SER A 36 0.60 3.66 -18.95
N LYS A 37 1.66 3.62 -19.77
CA LYS A 37 1.55 3.32 -21.21
C LYS A 37 0.99 1.92 -21.47
N THR A 38 1.42 0.93 -20.67
CA THR A 38 0.91 -0.44 -20.76
C THR A 38 -0.56 -0.49 -20.37
N VAL A 39 -0.97 0.20 -19.30
CA VAL A 39 -2.38 0.30 -18.89
C VAL A 39 -3.23 0.86 -20.02
N ASN A 40 -2.82 1.96 -20.64
CA ASN A 40 -3.58 2.58 -21.73
C ASN A 40 -3.69 1.68 -22.97
N ALA A 41 -2.61 1.01 -23.33
CA ALA A 41 -2.62 0.04 -24.43
C ALA A 41 -3.56 -1.14 -24.12
N LEU A 42 -3.56 -1.60 -22.86
CA LEU A 42 -4.41 -2.69 -22.41
C LEU A 42 -5.88 -2.30 -22.38
N ALA A 43 -6.21 -1.09 -21.95
CA ALA A 43 -7.57 -0.59 -21.87
C ALA A 43 -8.28 -0.55 -23.23
N ALA A 44 -7.52 -0.37 -24.32
CA ALA A 44 -8.05 -0.41 -25.68
C ALA A 44 -8.45 -1.83 -26.14
N VAL A 45 -7.93 -2.87 -25.48
CA VAL A 45 -8.19 -4.28 -25.81
C VAL A 45 -9.12 -4.92 -24.79
N ASP A 46 -8.86 -4.68 -23.50
CA ASP A 46 -9.59 -5.23 -22.37
C ASP A 46 -9.54 -4.25 -21.19
N ASN A 47 -10.65 -3.54 -20.98
CA ASN A 47 -10.81 -2.61 -19.88
C ASN A 47 -10.73 -3.30 -18.50
N THR A 48 -11.22 -4.53 -18.41
CA THR A 48 -11.21 -5.29 -17.15
C THR A 48 -9.79 -5.64 -16.72
N LEU A 49 -8.96 -6.06 -17.69
CA LEU A 49 -7.57 -6.38 -17.42
C LEU A 49 -6.75 -5.13 -17.08
N ALA A 50 -6.99 -4.01 -17.79
CA ALA A 50 -6.37 -2.72 -17.48
C ALA A 50 -6.73 -2.23 -16.07
N PHE A 51 -8.01 -2.34 -15.70
CA PHE A 51 -8.50 -2.01 -14.36
C PHE A 51 -7.79 -2.83 -13.27
N ASN A 52 -7.73 -4.17 -13.46
CA ASN A 52 -7.07 -5.06 -12.50
C ASN A 52 -5.57 -4.79 -12.39
N LEU A 53 -4.92 -4.43 -13.49
CA LEU A 53 -3.51 -4.04 -13.49
C LEU A 53 -3.29 -2.78 -12.64
N VAL A 54 -4.13 -1.75 -12.76
CA VAL A 54 -4.02 -0.54 -11.94
C VAL A 54 -4.22 -0.83 -10.44
N PHE A 55 -5.09 -1.79 -10.09
CA PHE A 55 -5.21 -2.25 -8.69
C PHE A 55 -3.94 -2.93 -8.18
N SER A 56 -3.33 -3.81 -8.97
CA SER A 56 -2.04 -4.42 -8.60
C SER A 56 -0.93 -3.39 -8.49
N MET A 57 -0.96 -2.36 -9.33
CA MET A 57 -0.08 -1.20 -9.26
C MET A 57 -0.30 -0.40 -7.98
N ALA A 58 -1.55 -0.15 -7.59
CA ALA A 58 -1.89 0.53 -6.34
C ALA A 58 -1.36 -0.24 -5.12
N ASP A 59 -1.61 -1.56 -5.04
CA ASP A 59 -1.12 -2.43 -3.96
C ASP A 59 0.43 -2.44 -3.89
N ALA A 60 1.12 -2.27 -5.02
CA ALA A 60 2.59 -2.25 -5.11
C ALA A 60 3.22 -0.87 -4.84
N SER A 61 2.45 0.21 -4.95
CA SER A 61 2.94 1.60 -4.90
C SER A 61 3.49 2.06 -3.55
N HIS A 62 3.31 1.24 -2.52
CA HIS A 62 3.67 1.56 -1.14
C HIS A 62 4.04 0.27 -0.35
N ALA A 63 4.50 -0.76 -1.08
CA ALA A 63 4.59 -2.13 -0.58
C ALA A 63 5.53 -2.33 0.62
N ASP A 64 6.50 -1.42 0.82
CA ASP A 64 7.47 -1.46 1.93
C ASP A 64 7.16 -0.50 3.08
N LEU A 65 6.04 0.25 3.07
CA LEU A 65 5.63 0.97 4.30
C LEU A 65 5.45 0.04 5.51
N ASP A 66 5.31 -1.26 5.24
CA ASP A 66 5.20 -2.26 6.29
C ASP A 66 6.51 -2.41 7.09
N THR A 67 7.70 -2.06 6.55
CA THR A 67 9.01 -2.30 7.22
C THR A 67 9.46 -1.21 8.19
N THR A 68 9.16 0.07 7.97
CA THR A 68 9.47 1.15 8.94
C THR A 68 8.73 2.45 8.60
N LEU A 69 8.19 3.13 9.62
CA LEU A 69 7.63 4.49 9.52
C LEU A 69 8.61 5.52 8.94
N GLU A 70 9.91 5.28 9.11
CA GLU A 70 11.01 6.14 8.64
C GLU A 70 11.16 6.17 7.11
N MET A 71 10.41 5.32 6.38
CA MET A 71 10.42 5.20 4.92
C MET A 71 9.35 6.03 4.19
N CYS A 72 8.72 6.97 4.90
CA CYS A 72 7.90 7.98 4.27
C CYS A 72 8.75 8.79 3.27
N GLY A 73 8.21 9.02 2.08
CA GLY A 73 8.91 9.74 1.01
C GLY A 73 9.56 11.05 1.49
N GLU A 74 10.68 11.43 0.85
CA GLU A 74 11.41 12.67 1.20
C GLU A 74 10.51 13.91 1.01
N ASP A 75 9.58 13.85 0.05
CA ASP A 75 8.57 14.88 -0.22
C ASP A 75 7.17 14.24 -0.28
N PRO A 76 6.31 14.44 0.74
CA PRO A 76 4.91 14.00 0.71
C PRO A 76 4.13 14.48 -0.53
N GLY A 77 4.56 15.59 -1.15
CA GLY A 77 4.02 16.09 -2.39
C GLY A 77 4.34 15.22 -3.61
N GLU A 78 5.46 14.49 -3.63
CA GLU A 78 5.80 13.55 -4.70
C GLU A 78 4.94 12.30 -4.65
N THR A 79 4.80 11.65 -3.49
CA THR A 79 3.93 10.48 -3.29
C THR A 79 2.50 10.82 -3.75
N ALA A 80 1.97 11.96 -3.30
CA ALA A 80 0.64 12.40 -3.68
C ALA A 80 0.48 12.62 -5.19
N ARG A 81 1.50 13.13 -5.89
CA ARG A 81 1.48 13.28 -7.36
C ARG A 81 1.45 11.92 -8.07
N TYR A 82 2.17 10.92 -7.56
CA TYR A 82 2.14 9.58 -8.13
C TYR A 82 0.81 8.88 -7.88
N PHE A 83 0.26 8.96 -6.67
CA PHE A 83 -1.10 8.47 -6.39
C PHE A 83 -2.15 9.17 -7.24
N GLN A 84 -2.05 10.49 -7.42
CA GLN A 84 -2.92 11.22 -8.34
C GLN A 84 -2.78 10.75 -9.79
N SER A 85 -1.57 10.38 -10.22
CA SER A 85 -1.33 9.84 -11.56
C SER A 85 -2.01 8.49 -11.73
N LEU A 86 -1.95 7.61 -10.74
CA LEU A 86 -2.65 6.32 -10.74
C LEU A 86 -4.17 6.49 -10.64
N ASP A 87 -4.65 7.44 -9.83
CA ASP A 87 -6.06 7.78 -9.70
C ASP A 87 -6.64 8.27 -11.05
N ASN A 88 -5.91 9.14 -11.74
CA ASN A 88 -6.28 9.61 -13.08
C ASN A 88 -6.25 8.49 -14.13
N LEU A 89 -5.47 7.42 -13.92
CA LEU A 89 -5.51 6.23 -14.79
C LEU A 89 -6.69 5.32 -14.47
N LEU A 90 -7.03 5.14 -13.19
CA LEU A 90 -8.10 4.24 -12.77
C LEU A 90 -9.49 4.81 -13.06
N LEU A 91 -9.69 6.11 -12.83
CA LEU A 91 -10.97 6.79 -12.98
C LEU A 91 -11.65 6.55 -14.34
N PRO A 92 -10.99 6.73 -15.51
CA PRO A 92 -11.64 6.46 -16.79
C PRO A 92 -12.00 4.98 -16.97
N LEU A 93 -11.21 4.05 -16.39
CA LEU A 93 -11.48 2.61 -16.46
C LEU A 93 -12.71 2.22 -15.63
N ILE A 94 -12.92 2.87 -14.49
CA ILE A 94 -14.16 2.73 -13.69
C ILE A 94 -15.35 3.18 -14.53
N LYS A 95 -15.26 4.36 -15.15
CA LYS A 95 -16.36 4.98 -15.91
C LYS A 95 -16.74 4.21 -17.17
N SER A 96 -15.77 3.59 -17.83
CA SER A 96 -15.98 2.80 -19.06
C SER A 96 -16.43 1.36 -18.77
N ARG A 97 -16.29 0.88 -17.54
CA ARG A 97 -16.60 -0.51 -17.19
C ARG A 97 -18.10 -0.70 -17.07
N GLN A 98 -18.59 -1.80 -17.62
CA GLN A 98 -19.98 -2.22 -17.43
C GLN A 98 -20.25 -2.44 -15.93
N GLN A 99 -21.27 -1.76 -15.41
CA GLN A 99 -21.69 -1.91 -14.02
C GLN A 99 -22.16 -3.35 -13.76
N PRO A 100 -21.94 -3.88 -12.54
CA PRO A 100 -22.45 -5.19 -12.17
C PRO A 100 -23.99 -5.21 -12.23
N ALA A 101 -24.58 -6.39 -12.38
CA ALA A 101 -26.05 -6.52 -12.38
C ALA A 101 -26.63 -6.28 -10.98
N GLU A 102 -25.91 -6.73 -9.95
CA GLU A 102 -26.31 -6.64 -8.55
C GLU A 102 -25.08 -6.37 -7.68
N LEU A 103 -25.30 -5.70 -6.55
CA LEU A 103 -24.27 -5.52 -5.53
C LEU A 103 -24.27 -6.70 -4.56
N CYS A 104 -23.09 -7.13 -4.15
CA CYS A 104 -22.91 -8.17 -3.16
C CYS A 104 -23.12 -7.61 -1.75
N TRP A 105 -24.11 -8.14 -1.05
CA TRP A 105 -24.39 -7.81 0.34
C TRP A 105 -23.29 -8.26 1.31
N GLN A 106 -22.50 -9.26 0.94
CA GLN A 106 -21.36 -9.74 1.71
C GLN A 106 -20.20 -10.15 0.80
N LEU A 107 -19.04 -9.52 1.01
CA LEU A 107 -17.80 -9.90 0.34
C LEU A 107 -17.09 -11.01 1.12
N LEU A 108 -16.27 -11.80 0.42
CA LEU A 108 -15.32 -12.69 1.09
C LEU A 108 -14.36 -11.86 1.94
N GLU A 109 -14.12 -12.36 3.15
CA GLU A 109 -13.20 -11.75 4.10
C GLU A 109 -11.77 -11.85 3.57
N VAL A 110 -11.03 -10.74 3.70
CA VAL A 110 -9.61 -10.65 3.40
C VAL A 110 -8.90 -10.49 4.73
N PRO A 111 -7.80 -11.22 4.99
CA PRO A 111 -7.02 -11.01 6.20
C PRO A 111 -6.64 -9.54 6.39
N VAL A 112 -6.73 -9.04 7.62
CA VAL A 112 -6.27 -7.68 7.96
C VAL A 112 -4.79 -7.50 7.68
N ARG A 113 -4.30 -6.26 7.63
CA ARG A 113 -2.87 -5.95 7.55
C ARG A 113 -2.10 -6.61 8.71
N TRP A 114 -0.86 -7.04 8.47
CA TRP A 114 0.02 -7.61 9.49
C TRP A 114 0.19 -6.68 10.70
N SER A 115 0.31 -5.37 10.46
CA SER A 115 0.42 -4.34 11.50
C SER A 115 -0.81 -4.24 12.40
N GLN A 116 -1.98 -4.66 11.93
CA GLN A 116 -3.25 -4.68 12.67
C GLN A 116 -3.57 -6.06 13.24
N ARG A 117 -2.76 -7.07 12.94
CA ARG A 117 -2.94 -8.41 13.45
C ARG A 117 -2.65 -8.42 14.94
N ARG A 118 -3.64 -8.81 15.75
CA ARG A 118 -3.38 -9.17 17.15
C ARG A 118 -2.41 -10.32 17.20
N THR A 119 -1.21 -10.05 17.71
CA THR A 119 -0.23 -11.08 18.02
C THR A 119 -0.41 -11.50 19.47
N ARG A 120 -0.14 -12.77 19.77
CA ARG A 120 -0.35 -13.41 21.08
C ARG A 120 0.31 -12.66 22.26
N SER A 121 1.30 -11.81 21.97
CA SER A 121 1.96 -10.90 22.93
C SER A 121 1.05 -9.75 23.43
N GLN A 122 -0.03 -9.41 22.73
CA GLN A 122 -0.99 -8.39 23.17
C GLN A 122 -2.04 -8.92 24.16
N ASP A 123 -2.23 -10.24 24.22
CA ASP A 123 -3.16 -10.91 25.15
C ASP A 123 -2.45 -11.44 26.41
N ALA A 124 -1.13 -11.30 26.49
CA ALA A 124 -0.34 -11.73 27.62
C ALA A 124 -0.23 -10.60 28.65
N GLU A 125 -1.22 -10.50 29.55
CA GLU A 125 -0.93 -10.08 30.92
C GLU A 125 -0.05 -11.18 31.53
N SER A 126 1.23 -11.19 31.16
CA SER A 126 2.19 -12.15 31.69
C SER A 126 2.91 -11.51 32.87
N ASP A 127 2.71 -12.07 34.05
CA ASP A 127 3.47 -11.79 35.28
C ASP A 127 4.91 -12.37 35.22
N GLU A 128 5.43 -12.70 34.03
CA GLU A 128 6.74 -13.33 33.86
C GLU A 128 7.88 -12.30 33.72
N ASP A 129 8.96 -12.54 34.47
CA ASP A 129 10.13 -11.69 34.61
C ASP A 129 10.73 -11.29 33.24
N LEU A 130 10.98 -9.98 33.08
CA LEU A 130 11.52 -9.33 31.87
C LEU A 130 12.88 -9.89 31.41
N ASP A 131 13.59 -10.62 32.27
CA ASP A 131 14.96 -11.08 32.03
C ASP A 131 15.06 -12.45 31.32
N GLU A 132 13.94 -13.16 31.10
CA GLU A 132 13.94 -14.52 30.51
C GLU A 132 13.33 -14.58 29.09
N TRP A 133 13.05 -13.43 28.46
CA TRP A 133 12.57 -13.39 27.08
C TRP A 133 13.70 -13.81 26.13
N PRO A 134 13.57 -14.92 25.36
CA PRO A 134 14.52 -15.22 24.30
C PRO A 134 14.57 -14.06 23.31
N GLU A 135 15.77 -13.71 22.84
CA GLU A 135 15.94 -12.64 21.86
C GLU A 135 14.99 -12.84 20.67
N PRO A 136 14.29 -11.78 20.22
CA PRO A 136 13.36 -11.91 19.12
C PRO A 136 14.09 -12.41 17.86
N ASP A 137 13.61 -13.51 17.28
CA ASP A 137 14.07 -13.99 15.98
C ASP A 137 13.53 -13.07 14.88
N TYR A 138 14.23 -11.96 14.64
CA TYR A 138 13.84 -10.93 13.68
C TYR A 138 13.77 -11.44 12.24
N GLU A 139 14.65 -12.38 11.86
CA GLU A 139 14.66 -12.95 10.52
C GLU A 139 13.41 -13.80 10.27
N ARG A 140 13.07 -14.67 11.23
CA ARG A 140 11.84 -15.46 11.13
C ARG A 140 10.60 -14.57 11.13
N GLN A 141 10.53 -13.56 11.99
CA GLN A 141 9.40 -12.63 12.02
C GLN A 141 9.25 -11.87 10.70
N TYR A 142 10.37 -11.45 10.09
CA TYR A 142 10.37 -10.83 8.77
C TYR A 142 9.76 -11.75 7.70
N TRP A 143 10.21 -13.01 7.61
CA TRP A 143 9.67 -13.95 6.63
C TRP A 143 8.21 -14.33 6.89
N GLU A 144 7.81 -14.47 8.15
CA GLU A 144 6.40 -14.69 8.52
C GLU A 144 5.51 -13.54 8.05
N LYS A 145 5.96 -12.30 8.27
CA LYS A 145 5.29 -11.09 7.79
C LYS A 145 5.21 -11.05 6.26
N CYS A 146 6.32 -11.24 5.55
CA CYS A 146 6.35 -11.22 4.08
C CYS A 146 5.38 -12.25 3.48
N ASN A 147 5.37 -13.47 4.02
CA ASN A 147 4.45 -14.52 3.59
C ASN A 147 2.99 -14.16 3.89
N TYR A 148 2.72 -13.57 5.05
CA TYR A 148 1.38 -13.15 5.42
C TYR A 148 0.82 -12.08 4.48
N GLU A 149 1.58 -11.00 4.25
CA GLU A 149 1.16 -9.92 3.36
C GLU A 149 1.06 -10.37 1.90
N HIS A 150 1.93 -11.29 1.47
CA HIS A 150 1.80 -11.94 0.16
C HIS A 150 0.46 -12.69 0.02
N ASN A 151 0.11 -13.51 1.01
CA ASN A 151 -1.15 -14.26 1.02
C ASN A 151 -2.37 -13.34 1.12
N ARG A 152 -2.29 -12.25 1.88
CA ARG A 152 -3.34 -11.20 1.93
C ARG A 152 -3.57 -10.59 0.55
N ARG A 153 -2.51 -10.22 -0.18
CA ARG A 153 -2.60 -9.69 -1.56
C ARG A 153 -3.20 -10.71 -2.53
N ILE A 154 -2.85 -12.00 -2.38
CA ILE A 154 -3.50 -13.09 -3.15
C ILE A 154 -5.00 -13.16 -2.83
N ALA A 155 -5.40 -13.04 -1.56
CA ALA A 155 -6.81 -13.05 -1.17
C ALA A 155 -7.58 -11.87 -1.79
N ARG A 156 -7.02 -10.65 -1.75
CA ARG A 156 -7.60 -9.46 -2.43
C ARG A 156 -7.78 -9.70 -3.92
N ARG A 157 -6.74 -10.23 -4.58
CA ARG A 157 -6.79 -10.57 -6.01
C ARG A 157 -7.89 -11.60 -6.31
N ARG A 158 -7.94 -12.70 -5.56
CA ARG A 158 -8.97 -13.74 -5.74
C ARG A 158 -10.37 -13.19 -5.52
N ARG A 159 -10.55 -12.28 -4.56
CA ARG A 159 -11.81 -11.59 -4.33
C ARG A 159 -12.27 -10.83 -5.57
N ARG A 160 -11.35 -10.11 -6.24
CA ARG A 160 -11.63 -9.42 -7.52
C ARG A 160 -11.94 -10.37 -8.69
N GLU A 161 -11.40 -11.59 -8.67
CA GLU A 161 -11.63 -12.59 -9.71
C GLU A 161 -12.93 -13.38 -9.53
N ILE A 162 -13.40 -13.55 -8.28
CA ILE A 162 -14.57 -14.36 -7.95
C ILE A 162 -15.88 -13.56 -7.99
N PHE A 163 -15.85 -12.31 -7.54
CA PHE A 163 -17.06 -11.48 -7.45
C PHE A 163 -17.29 -10.67 -8.72
N ASP A 164 -18.49 -10.80 -9.28
CA ASP A 164 -18.94 -9.95 -10.38
C ASP A 164 -19.16 -8.50 -9.94
N ASP A 165 -19.50 -8.27 -8.66
CA ASP A 165 -19.57 -6.95 -8.04
C ASP A 165 -18.18 -6.35 -7.83
N TRP A 166 -17.60 -5.92 -8.95
CA TRP A 166 -16.31 -5.24 -8.95
C TRP A 166 -16.38 -3.88 -8.25
N VAL A 167 -17.56 -3.25 -8.11
CA VAL A 167 -17.71 -1.92 -7.48
C VAL A 167 -17.46 -2.01 -5.98
N THR A 168 -18.19 -2.88 -5.28
CA THR A 168 -18.04 -3.03 -3.82
C THR A 168 -16.66 -3.59 -3.47
N VAL A 169 -16.14 -4.54 -4.26
CA VAL A 169 -14.79 -5.08 -4.04
C VAL A 169 -13.73 -3.99 -4.21
N ALA A 170 -13.76 -3.24 -5.31
CA ALA A 170 -12.81 -2.17 -5.58
C ALA A 170 -12.87 -1.07 -4.52
N LEU A 171 -14.07 -0.69 -4.11
CA LEU A 171 -14.27 0.33 -3.09
C LEU A 171 -13.72 -0.11 -1.73
N SER A 172 -13.97 -1.37 -1.34
CA SER A 172 -13.41 -1.95 -0.12
C SER A 172 -11.88 -1.99 -0.18
N ASP A 173 -11.31 -2.47 -1.28
CA ASP A 173 -9.86 -2.57 -1.48
C ASP A 173 -9.18 -1.19 -1.38
N LEU A 174 -9.73 -0.16 -2.04
CA LEU A 174 -9.14 1.18 -2.04
C LEU A 174 -9.29 1.90 -0.70
N LYS A 175 -10.43 1.75 0.00
CA LYS A 175 -10.64 2.36 1.32
C LYS A 175 -9.74 1.75 2.37
N ASP A 176 -9.62 0.42 2.40
CA ASP A 176 -8.71 -0.28 3.32
C ASP A 176 -7.28 0.26 3.18
N GLU A 177 -6.81 0.46 1.95
CA GLU A 177 -5.47 0.98 1.70
C GLU A 177 -5.31 2.47 1.99
N ARG A 178 -6.30 3.29 1.63
CA ARG A 178 -6.31 4.71 2.00
C ARG A 178 -6.23 4.88 3.51
N ASP A 179 -7.10 4.17 4.24
CA ASP A 179 -7.20 4.29 5.69
C ASP A 179 -5.91 3.79 6.36
N TYR A 180 -5.29 2.75 5.80
CA TYR A 180 -3.96 2.32 6.21
C TYR A 180 -2.92 3.43 6.03
N LEU A 181 -2.81 4.01 4.83
CA LEU A 181 -1.83 5.06 4.52
C LEU A 181 -2.04 6.33 5.35
N ASP A 182 -3.30 6.71 5.61
CA ASP A 182 -3.65 7.87 6.42
C ASP A 182 -3.15 7.75 7.88
N ILE A 183 -3.07 6.54 8.45
CA ILE A 183 -2.46 6.29 9.79
C ILE A 183 -1.00 6.74 9.82
N TYR A 184 -0.30 6.65 8.70
CA TYR A 184 1.11 7.04 8.54
C TYR A 184 1.26 8.47 7.98
N GLY A 185 0.16 9.23 7.88
CA GLY A 185 0.17 10.60 7.37
C GLY A 185 0.32 10.71 5.84
N ILE A 186 0.21 9.59 5.12
CA ILE A 186 0.32 9.54 3.67
C ILE A 186 -1.08 9.71 3.07
N THR A 187 -1.32 10.86 2.45
CA THR A 187 -2.65 11.24 1.96
C THR A 187 -2.74 11.23 0.43
N GLY A 188 -3.95 11.37 -0.11
CA GLY A 188 -4.17 11.48 -1.56
C GLY A 188 -4.24 10.15 -2.30
N PHE A 189 -4.42 9.05 -1.58
CA PHE A 189 -4.61 7.72 -2.18
C PHE A 189 -5.98 7.60 -2.86
N PHE A 190 -5.99 7.66 -4.20
CA PHE A 190 -7.15 7.42 -5.09
C PHE A 190 -8.48 8.14 -4.74
N PRO A 191 -8.47 9.44 -4.36
CA PRO A 191 -9.68 10.12 -3.91
C PRO A 191 -10.79 10.19 -4.97
N LYS A 192 -10.46 10.38 -6.26
CA LYS A 192 -11.48 10.50 -7.31
C LYS A 192 -12.10 9.16 -7.65
N SER A 193 -11.28 8.11 -7.75
CA SER A 193 -11.73 6.75 -8.02
C SER A 193 -12.61 6.22 -6.89
N ILE A 194 -12.26 6.50 -5.63
CA ILE A 194 -13.10 6.16 -4.47
C ILE A 194 -14.46 6.87 -4.58
N ALA A 195 -14.47 8.19 -4.81
CA ALA A 195 -15.70 8.96 -4.91
C ALA A 195 -16.61 8.48 -6.07
N GLU A 196 -16.03 8.12 -7.21
CA GLU A 196 -16.77 7.57 -8.35
C GLU A 196 -17.40 6.21 -8.01
N LEU A 197 -16.66 5.31 -7.35
CA LEU A 197 -17.17 4.02 -6.91
C LEU A 197 -18.29 4.16 -5.87
N GLU A 198 -18.16 5.10 -4.93
CA GLU A 198 -19.24 5.41 -3.96
C GLU A 198 -20.50 5.90 -4.67
N MET A 199 -20.35 6.77 -5.67
CA MET A 199 -21.47 7.26 -6.46
C MET A 199 -22.17 6.11 -7.22
N ILE A 200 -21.40 5.24 -7.88
CA ILE A 200 -21.96 4.07 -8.60
C ILE A 200 -22.68 3.14 -7.61
N GLN A 201 -22.07 2.85 -6.47
CA GLN A 201 -22.67 2.01 -5.43
C GLN A 201 -24.00 2.59 -4.93
N MET A 202 -24.06 3.91 -4.73
CA MET A 202 -25.27 4.61 -4.30
C MET A 202 -26.38 4.55 -5.38
N GLN A 203 -26.04 4.78 -6.65
CA GLN A 203 -26.99 4.69 -7.78
C GLN A 203 -27.60 3.29 -7.86
N MET A 204 -26.75 2.26 -7.83
CA MET A 204 -27.18 0.86 -7.88
C MET A 204 -28.04 0.45 -6.67
N SER A 205 -27.75 0.99 -5.48
CA SER A 205 -28.54 0.71 -4.27
C SER A 205 -29.91 1.40 -4.28
N THR A 206 -30.05 2.49 -5.04
CA THR A 206 -31.28 3.30 -5.08
C THR A 206 -32.13 3.05 -6.33
N GLY A 207 -31.64 2.26 -7.30
CA GLY A 207 -32.37 1.88 -8.51
C GLY A 207 -32.61 3.04 -9.48
N LEU A 208 -31.78 4.10 -9.40
CA LEU A 208 -31.81 5.28 -10.28
C LEU A 208 -30.80 5.16 -11.43
#